data_AF-A0A957LBD2-F1
#
_entry.id   AF-A0A957LBD2-F1
#
_cell.length_a   1.000
_cell.length_b   1.000
_cell.length_c   1.000
_cell.angle_alpha   90.00
_cell.angle_beta   90.00
_cell.angle_gamma   90.00
#
_symmetry.space_group_name_H-M   'P 1'
#
loop_
_entity.id
_entity.type
_entity.pdbx_description
1 polymer ?
#
loop_
_entity_poly.entity_id
_entity_poly.type
_entity_poly.pdbx_seq_one_letter_code
_entity_poly.pdbx_strand_id
1 'polypeptide(L)'
;MKTSNLSPQTLLANRLAQHYAEWIQVESVSLGGSQSTDESDIFSDIDLYVYTSRELPLDVRMKIATAQAADPQQVEVGNEYWEPGDEFIDADTGIHVDVIFRPLDWATEQMRQVLIKQEASLGYSTCIWHNILEARILWDRNGRLKALQQIAQRPYPERLKQAIVEKNYPVLASTYSSYLHQIELAVKRDDFVSIQHRVTALLASYFDILFAL
;
A
#
# COMPACT_ATOMS: atom_id res chain seq x y z
N MET A 1 -3.43 28.70 22.87
CA MET A 1 -3.59 28.35 21.45
C MET A 1 -2.36 27.53 21.08
N LYS A 2 -2.45 26.19 21.05
CA LYS A 2 -1.32 25.37 20.58
C LYS A 2 -1.23 25.58 19.07
N THR A 3 -0.26 26.34 18.61
CA THR A 3 0.17 26.30 17.20
C THR A 3 0.64 24.87 16.97
N SER A 4 -0.19 24.02 16.37
CA SER A 4 0.23 22.70 15.91
C SER A 4 1.23 22.94 14.78
N ASN A 5 2.51 23.00 15.09
CA ASN A 5 3.54 22.90 14.06
C ASN A 5 3.39 21.52 13.45
N LEU A 6 2.89 21.48 12.21
CA LEU A 6 2.83 20.25 11.42
C LEU A 6 4.26 19.72 11.23
N SER A 7 4.44 18.41 11.24
CA SER A 7 5.75 17.80 10.97
C SER A 7 6.25 18.18 9.57
N PRO A 8 7.58 18.23 9.33
CA PRO A 8 8.13 18.41 7.99
C PRO A 8 7.52 17.44 6.96
N GLN A 9 7.31 16.19 7.37
CA GLN A 9 6.64 15.15 6.58
C GLN A 9 5.21 15.54 6.19
N THR A 10 4.42 16.01 7.15
CA THR A 10 3.05 16.45 6.87
C THR A 10 3.05 17.65 5.93
N LEU A 11 3.96 18.61 6.12
CA LEU A 11 4.06 19.79 5.25
C LEU A 11 4.45 19.39 3.82
N LEU A 12 5.45 18.51 3.67
CA LEU A 12 5.88 17.96 2.39
C LEU A 12 4.74 17.24 1.69
N ALA A 13 4.07 16.30 2.38
CA ALA A 13 2.97 15.54 1.80
C ALA A 13 1.83 16.45 1.32
N ASN A 14 1.47 17.48 2.10
CA ASN A 14 0.47 18.46 1.68
C ASN A 14 0.91 19.25 0.45
N ARG A 15 2.18 19.68 0.37
CA ARG A 15 2.72 20.37 -0.81
C ARG A 15 2.63 19.48 -2.06
N LEU A 16 3.12 18.25 -1.97
CA LEU A 16 3.09 17.29 -3.08
C LEU A 16 1.66 16.99 -3.52
N ALA A 17 0.73 16.82 -2.56
CA ALA A 17 -0.67 16.62 -2.87
C ALA A 17 -1.27 17.78 -3.69
N GLN A 18 -0.87 19.03 -3.44
CA GLN A 18 -1.33 20.16 -4.27
C GLN A 18 -0.81 20.06 -5.71
N HIS A 19 0.45 19.67 -5.92
CA HIS A 19 1.00 19.50 -7.27
C HIS A 19 0.27 18.41 -8.08
N TYR A 20 -0.09 17.29 -7.45
CA TYR A 20 -0.90 16.26 -8.11
C TYR A 20 -2.36 16.69 -8.31
N ALA A 21 -2.96 17.43 -7.37
CA ALA A 21 -4.35 17.89 -7.44
C ALA A 21 -4.66 18.79 -8.65
N GLU A 22 -3.65 19.46 -9.22
CA GLU A 22 -3.77 20.29 -10.42
C GLU A 22 -4.19 19.48 -11.66
N TRP A 23 -3.96 18.16 -11.68
CA TRP A 23 -4.21 17.32 -12.85
C TRP A 23 -5.60 16.71 -12.83
N ILE A 24 -6.32 16.84 -13.95
CA ILE A 24 -7.71 16.37 -14.07
C ILE A 24 -7.84 14.84 -13.92
N GLN A 25 -6.77 14.10 -14.23
CA GLN A 25 -6.68 12.66 -14.02
C GLN A 25 -6.74 12.28 -12.54
N VAL A 26 -6.23 13.13 -11.65
CA VAL A 26 -6.12 12.87 -10.22
C VAL A 26 -7.45 13.14 -9.54
N GLU A 27 -7.95 12.13 -8.84
CA GLU A 27 -9.21 12.16 -8.11
C GLU A 27 -9.02 12.41 -6.62
N SER A 28 -7.95 11.86 -6.04
CA SER A 28 -7.59 12.09 -4.63
C SER A 28 -6.12 11.78 -4.39
N VAL A 29 -5.58 12.38 -3.34
CA VAL A 29 -4.22 12.13 -2.85
C VAL A 29 -4.29 11.89 -1.34
N SER A 30 -3.64 10.83 -0.87
CA SER A 30 -3.56 10.50 0.55
C SER A 30 -2.16 10.11 0.96
N LEU A 31 -1.85 10.36 2.23
CA LEU A 31 -0.64 9.87 2.89
C LEU A 31 -0.94 8.52 3.54
N GLY A 32 -0.14 7.50 3.27
CA GLY A 32 -0.19 6.23 3.99
C GLY A 32 1.09 5.98 4.78
N GLY A 33 1.34 4.71 5.07
CA GLY A 33 2.58 4.26 5.70
C GLY A 33 2.69 4.53 7.19
N SER A 34 3.92 4.47 7.68
CA SER A 34 4.25 4.79 9.08
C SER A 34 3.83 6.22 9.47
N GLN A 35 3.73 7.14 8.49
CA GLN A 35 3.31 8.54 8.69
C GLN A 35 1.80 8.73 8.83
N SER A 36 0.99 7.73 8.45
CA SER A 36 -0.46 7.73 8.69
C SER A 36 -0.83 7.02 9.99
N THR A 37 0.13 6.42 10.69
CA THR A 37 -0.02 5.70 11.96
C THR A 37 0.88 6.32 13.05
N ASP A 38 0.72 5.93 14.32
CA ASP A 38 1.57 6.44 15.42
C ASP A 38 3.02 5.86 15.41
N GLU A 39 3.43 5.19 14.32
CA GLU A 39 4.71 4.48 14.19
C GLU A 39 5.79 5.27 13.41
N SER A 40 5.53 6.53 13.05
CA SER A 40 6.51 7.36 12.35
C SER A 40 7.77 7.64 13.18
N ASP A 41 8.95 7.53 12.55
CA ASP A 41 10.23 7.98 13.11
C ASP A 41 10.94 8.97 12.16
N ILE A 42 12.17 9.37 12.52
CA ILE A 42 12.96 10.35 11.74
C ILE A 42 13.51 9.77 10.43
N PHE A 43 13.44 8.46 10.23
CA PHE A 43 13.90 7.73 9.04
C PHE A 43 12.75 7.33 8.13
N SER A 44 11.50 7.49 8.58
CA SER A 44 10.31 7.27 7.77
C SER A 44 10.31 8.13 6.51
N ASP A 45 10.06 7.46 5.39
CA ASP A 45 9.73 8.01 4.10
C ASP A 45 8.31 8.60 4.05
N ILE A 46 7.96 9.17 2.90
CA ILE A 46 6.60 9.60 2.54
C ILE A 46 6.01 8.59 1.57
N ASP A 47 4.97 7.88 2.01
CA ASP A 47 4.11 7.07 1.14
C ASP A 47 2.92 7.90 0.63
N LEU A 48 3.03 8.44 -0.58
CA LEU A 48 1.98 9.25 -1.20
C LEU A 48 1.16 8.44 -2.20
N TYR A 49 -0.09 8.14 -1.87
CA TYR A 49 -1.01 7.48 -2.77
C TYR A 49 -1.76 8.50 -3.63
N VAL A 50 -1.55 8.45 -4.95
CA VAL A 50 -2.23 9.26 -5.95
C VAL A 50 -3.27 8.39 -6.66
N TYR A 51 -4.54 8.63 -6.33
CA TYR A 51 -5.64 7.93 -6.97
C TYR A 51 -6.10 8.65 -8.23
N THR A 52 -6.19 7.91 -9.32
CA THR A 52 -6.46 8.45 -10.64
C THR A 52 -7.71 7.85 -11.28
N SER A 53 -8.39 8.64 -12.11
CA SER A 53 -9.48 8.18 -12.99
C SER A 53 -8.97 7.50 -14.26
N ARG A 54 -7.75 7.86 -14.67
CA ARG A 54 -6.98 7.29 -15.79
C ARG A 54 -5.51 7.59 -15.57
N GLU A 55 -4.64 6.87 -16.26
CA GLU A 55 -3.19 7.01 -16.13
C GLU A 55 -2.73 8.48 -16.20
N LEU A 56 -1.89 8.87 -15.22
CA LEU A 56 -1.20 10.15 -15.23
C LEU A 56 0.02 10.03 -16.15
N PRO A 57 0.13 10.85 -17.21
CA PRO A 57 1.23 10.73 -18.16
C PRO A 57 2.62 10.81 -17.51
N LEU A 58 3.57 10.02 -18.03
CA LEU A 58 4.93 9.96 -17.50
C LEU A 58 5.67 11.32 -17.58
N ASP A 59 5.41 12.13 -18.60
CA ASP A 59 5.98 13.47 -18.73
C ASP A 59 5.50 14.42 -17.62
N VAL A 60 4.23 14.27 -17.22
CA VAL A 60 3.65 15.00 -16.09
C VAL A 60 4.28 14.54 -14.77
N ARG A 61 4.37 13.22 -14.55
CA ARG A 61 5.01 12.62 -13.38
C ARG A 61 6.46 13.06 -13.23
N MET A 62 7.23 12.95 -14.32
CA MET A 62 8.61 13.41 -14.42
C MET A 62 8.75 14.90 -14.09
N LYS A 63 7.86 15.74 -14.63
CA LYS A 63 7.87 17.18 -14.35
C LYS A 63 7.65 17.48 -12.86
N ILE A 64 6.71 16.79 -12.21
CA ILE A 64 6.45 16.98 -10.77
C ILE A 64 7.67 16.53 -9.97
N ALA A 65 8.14 15.30 -10.17
CA ALA A 65 9.23 14.73 -9.38
C ALA A 65 10.52 15.55 -9.52
N THR A 66 10.94 15.87 -10.75
CA THR A 66 12.16 16.69 -10.98
C THR A 66 12.06 18.11 -10.43
N ALA A 67 10.87 18.70 -10.36
CA ALA A 67 10.67 20.03 -9.79
C ALA A 67 10.75 20.04 -8.25
N GLN A 68 10.64 18.87 -7.61
CA GLN A 68 10.69 18.71 -6.16
C GLN A 68 11.99 18.04 -5.69
N ALA A 69 12.70 17.34 -6.57
CA ALA A 69 13.87 16.55 -6.22
C ALA A 69 15.12 17.40 -5.90
N ALA A 70 15.90 16.95 -4.92
CA ALA A 70 17.20 17.52 -4.57
C ALA A 70 18.20 17.44 -5.72
N ASP A 71 18.15 16.36 -6.51
CA ASP A 71 18.91 16.16 -7.74
C ASP A 71 17.97 15.66 -8.84
N PRO A 72 17.67 16.48 -9.87
CA PRO A 72 16.82 16.08 -10.99
C PRO A 72 17.34 14.88 -11.81
N GLN A 73 18.62 14.50 -11.64
CA GLN A 73 19.18 13.30 -12.27
C GLN A 73 18.96 12.02 -11.43
N GLN A 74 18.53 12.15 -10.18
CA GLN A 74 18.26 11.05 -9.25
C GLN A 74 16.77 10.96 -8.94
N VAL A 75 15.98 10.83 -10.00
CA VAL A 75 14.53 10.66 -9.97
C VAL A 75 14.18 9.38 -10.70
N GLU A 76 13.42 8.52 -10.06
CA GLU A 76 12.89 7.29 -10.65
C GLU A 76 11.41 7.52 -10.96
N VAL A 77 11.02 7.43 -12.24
CA VAL A 77 9.64 7.67 -12.66
C VAL A 77 9.18 6.54 -13.57
N GLY A 78 7.98 6.03 -13.30
CA GLY A 78 7.41 4.91 -14.05
C GLY A 78 7.91 3.54 -13.58
N ASN A 79 8.22 3.39 -12.30
CA ASN A 79 8.56 2.11 -11.70
C ASN A 79 7.33 1.17 -11.76
N GLU A 80 7.56 -0.12 -12.06
CA GLU A 80 6.51 -1.16 -12.17
C GLU A 80 6.84 -2.45 -11.39
N TYR A 81 7.85 -2.42 -10.52
CA TYR A 81 8.33 -3.63 -9.81
C TYR A 81 7.31 -4.18 -8.81
N TRP A 82 6.64 -3.28 -8.07
CA TRP A 82 5.68 -3.62 -7.02
C TRP A 82 4.29 -3.07 -7.36
N GLU A 83 4.22 -1.77 -7.56
CA GLU A 83 3.08 -1.02 -8.07
C GLU A 83 3.59 0.12 -8.95
N PRO A 84 2.74 0.73 -9.80
CA PRO A 84 3.11 1.91 -10.55
C PRO A 84 3.54 3.03 -9.61
N GLY A 85 4.80 3.46 -9.67
CA GLY A 85 5.33 4.43 -8.72
C GLY A 85 6.45 5.34 -9.22
N ASP A 86 6.72 6.40 -8.46
CA ASP A 86 7.84 7.32 -8.62
C ASP A 86 8.59 7.48 -7.30
N GLU A 87 9.92 7.55 -7.33
CA GLU A 87 10.77 7.71 -6.15
C GLU A 87 11.77 8.86 -6.33
N PHE A 88 11.91 9.70 -5.30
CA PHE A 88 12.89 10.80 -5.27
C PHE A 88 13.18 11.30 -3.85
N ILE A 89 14.29 12.04 -3.68
CA ILE A 89 14.59 12.76 -2.43
C ILE A 89 14.16 14.21 -2.59
N ASP A 90 13.33 14.71 -1.68
CA ASP A 90 12.84 16.09 -1.70
C ASP A 90 13.95 17.13 -1.44
N ALA A 91 13.99 18.20 -2.23
CA ALA A 91 15.04 19.22 -2.19
C ALA A 91 15.07 20.03 -0.89
N ASP A 92 13.91 20.34 -0.32
CA ASP A 92 13.81 21.22 0.85
C ASP A 92 14.00 20.48 2.16
N THR A 93 13.54 19.22 2.21
CA THR A 93 13.49 18.43 3.45
C THR A 93 14.52 17.32 3.50
N GLY A 94 15.04 16.88 2.35
CA GLY A 94 15.92 15.71 2.25
C GLY A 94 15.21 14.36 2.51
N ILE A 95 13.88 14.36 2.56
CA ILE A 95 13.06 13.18 2.86
C ILE A 95 12.86 12.35 1.59
N HIS A 96 12.92 11.03 1.72
CA HIS A 96 12.58 10.11 0.63
C HIS A 96 11.07 10.09 0.38
N VAL A 97 10.67 10.20 -0.87
CA VAL A 97 9.26 10.21 -1.31
C VAL A 97 9.04 9.02 -2.23
N ASP A 98 8.12 8.13 -1.83
CA ASP A 98 7.52 7.09 -2.67
C ASP A 98 6.10 7.53 -3.06
N VAL A 99 5.86 7.69 -4.36
CA VAL A 99 4.53 8.03 -4.89
C VAL A 99 3.95 6.81 -5.58
N ILE A 100 2.84 6.29 -5.06
CA ILE A 100 2.12 5.13 -5.62
C ILE A 100 0.89 5.61 -6.39
N PHE A 101 0.76 5.20 -7.65
CA PHE A 101 -0.38 5.54 -8.51
C PHE A 101 -1.36 4.36 -8.60
N ARG A 102 -2.63 4.61 -8.28
CA ARG A 102 -3.69 3.59 -8.34
C ARG A 102 -4.94 4.13 -9.04
N PRO A 103 -5.56 3.37 -9.96
CA PRO A 103 -6.92 3.69 -10.38
C PRO A 103 -7.88 3.64 -9.18
N LEU A 104 -8.68 4.68 -8.96
CA LEU A 104 -9.62 4.68 -7.82
C LEU A 104 -10.70 3.59 -7.98
N ASP A 105 -11.05 3.26 -9.22
CA ASP A 105 -11.94 2.16 -9.54
C ASP A 105 -11.33 0.80 -9.18
N TRP A 106 -10.02 0.62 -9.35
CA TRP A 106 -9.32 -0.59 -8.91
C TRP A 106 -9.39 -0.71 -7.39
N ALA A 107 -9.06 0.35 -6.65
CA ALA A 107 -9.13 0.35 -5.19
C ALA A 107 -10.55 0.07 -4.68
N THR A 108 -11.56 0.61 -5.37
CA THR A 108 -12.98 0.35 -5.09
C THR A 108 -13.33 -1.12 -5.30
N GLU A 109 -12.83 -1.76 -6.37
CA GLU A 109 -13.07 -3.17 -6.62
C GLU A 109 -12.33 -4.07 -5.61
N GLN A 110 -11.11 -3.71 -5.19
CA GLN A 110 -10.43 -4.41 -4.10
C GLN A 110 -11.26 -4.40 -2.81
N MET A 111 -11.88 -3.25 -2.47
CA MET A 111 -12.80 -3.18 -1.33
C MET A 111 -14.06 -4.00 -1.55
N ARG A 112 -14.59 -4.06 -2.77
CA ARG A 112 -15.75 -4.90 -3.07
C ARG A 112 -15.42 -6.38 -2.89
N GLN A 113 -14.27 -6.85 -3.37
CA GLN A 113 -13.84 -8.24 -3.23
C GLN A 113 -13.76 -8.64 -1.75
N VAL A 114 -13.12 -7.81 -0.93
CA VAL A 114 -12.90 -8.14 0.48
C VAL A 114 -14.16 -7.93 1.32
N LEU A 115 -14.86 -6.80 1.18
CA LEU A 115 -15.94 -6.42 2.11
C LEU A 115 -17.31 -6.92 1.71
N ILE A 116 -17.54 -7.14 0.41
CA ILE A 116 -18.85 -7.51 -0.13
C ILE A 116 -18.83 -8.96 -0.61
N LYS A 117 -17.88 -9.33 -1.48
CA LYS A 117 -17.75 -10.72 -1.96
C LYS A 117 -17.11 -11.64 -0.91
N GLN A 118 -16.39 -11.07 0.06
CA GLN A 118 -15.73 -11.78 1.16
C GLN A 118 -14.71 -12.81 0.63
N GLU A 119 -13.99 -12.41 -0.42
CA GLU A 119 -12.96 -13.22 -1.07
C GLU A 119 -11.62 -13.01 -0.36
N ALA A 120 -11.01 -14.11 0.07
CA ALA A 120 -9.66 -14.10 0.65
C ALA A 120 -8.57 -14.21 -0.42
N SER A 121 -7.36 -13.78 -0.06
CA SER A 121 -6.11 -14.00 -0.81
C SER A 121 -5.14 -14.86 0.00
N LEU A 122 -4.00 -15.24 -0.58
CA LEU A 122 -2.97 -15.96 0.16
C LEU A 122 -2.01 -14.97 0.82
N GLY A 123 -2.08 -14.84 2.14
CA GLY A 123 -1.09 -14.13 2.95
C GLY A 123 -1.20 -12.60 2.99
N TYR A 124 -2.23 -12.01 2.39
CA TYR A 124 -2.41 -10.54 2.35
C TYR A 124 -3.88 -10.11 2.15
N SER A 125 -4.85 -10.89 2.63
CA SER A 125 -6.27 -10.71 2.30
C SER A 125 -6.82 -9.31 2.58
N THR A 126 -6.27 -8.60 3.56
CA THR A 126 -6.78 -7.31 4.04
C THR A 126 -5.78 -6.15 3.92
N CYS A 127 -4.64 -6.31 3.26
CA CYS A 127 -3.60 -5.26 3.21
C CYS A 127 -4.10 -3.95 2.58
N ILE A 128 -4.79 -4.02 1.43
CA ILE A 128 -5.37 -2.85 0.77
C ILE A 128 -6.49 -2.25 1.61
N TRP A 129 -7.24 -3.08 2.33
CA TRP A 129 -8.30 -2.60 3.20
C TRP A 129 -7.72 -1.79 4.37
N HIS A 130 -6.71 -2.32 5.02
CA HIS A 130 -5.97 -1.61 6.06
C HIS A 130 -5.36 -0.30 5.54
N ASN A 131 -4.69 -0.33 4.38
CA ASN A 131 -4.11 0.84 3.76
C ASN A 131 -5.14 1.96 3.51
N ILE A 132 -6.33 1.61 2.98
CA ILE A 132 -7.40 2.59 2.78
C ILE A 132 -7.93 3.12 4.10
N LEU A 133 -8.07 2.29 5.14
CA LEU A 133 -8.56 2.73 6.45
C LEU A 133 -7.61 3.71 7.14
N GLU A 134 -6.32 3.42 7.13
CA GLU A 134 -5.31 4.24 7.81
C GLU A 134 -4.89 5.46 6.98
N ALA A 135 -5.15 5.47 5.68
CA ALA A 135 -4.76 6.57 4.81
C ALA A 135 -5.31 7.91 5.28
N ARG A 136 -4.42 8.89 5.45
CA ARG A 136 -4.80 10.28 5.71
C ARG A 136 -5.06 10.98 4.38
N ILE A 137 -6.33 11.27 4.09
CA ILE A 137 -6.71 12.04 2.91
C ILE A 137 -6.15 13.47 3.01
N LEU A 138 -5.32 13.85 2.04
CA LEU A 138 -4.75 15.19 1.91
C LEU A 138 -5.58 16.06 0.97
N TRP A 139 -6.11 15.43 -0.08
CA TRP A 139 -6.98 16.08 -1.06
C TRP A 139 -7.90 15.05 -1.73
N ASP A 140 -9.16 15.41 -1.98
CA ASP A 140 -10.16 14.53 -2.63
C ASP A 140 -11.15 15.40 -3.42
N ARG A 141 -11.11 15.31 -4.76
CA ARG A 141 -11.84 16.20 -5.68
C ARG A 141 -13.35 16.13 -5.47
N ASN A 142 -13.86 14.92 -5.31
CA ASN A 142 -15.30 14.63 -5.32
C ASN A 142 -15.75 13.85 -4.07
N GLY A 143 -14.87 13.63 -3.09
CA GLY A 143 -15.16 12.86 -1.88
C GLY A 143 -15.22 11.35 -2.10
N ARG A 144 -14.70 10.83 -3.23
CA ARG A 144 -14.83 9.40 -3.59
C ARG A 144 -13.98 8.51 -2.71
N LEU A 145 -12.74 8.92 -2.42
CA LEU A 145 -11.88 8.16 -1.51
C LEU A 145 -12.42 8.22 -0.09
N LYS A 146 -12.91 9.39 0.34
CA LYS A 146 -13.58 9.53 1.65
C LYS A 146 -14.81 8.63 1.77
N ALA A 147 -15.64 8.55 0.73
CA ALA A 147 -16.78 7.65 0.71
C ALA A 147 -16.34 6.17 0.75
N LEU A 148 -15.26 5.82 0.06
CA LEU A 148 -14.68 4.48 0.10
C LEU A 148 -14.15 4.14 1.51
N GLN A 149 -13.48 5.07 2.19
CA GLN A 149 -13.07 4.91 3.59
C GLN A 149 -14.26 4.68 4.52
N GLN A 150 -15.35 5.43 4.35
CA GLN A 150 -16.58 5.24 5.13
C GLN A 150 -17.21 3.86 4.90
N ILE A 151 -17.19 3.36 3.66
CA ILE A 151 -17.62 2.00 3.35
C ILE A 151 -16.68 1.00 4.04
N ALA A 152 -15.37 1.23 4.00
CA ALA A 152 -14.36 0.38 4.60
C ALA A 152 -14.40 0.36 6.13
N GLN A 153 -14.88 1.44 6.77
CA GLN A 153 -14.99 1.56 8.22
C GLN A 153 -16.16 0.73 8.76
N ARG A 154 -15.92 -0.58 8.88
CA ARG A 154 -16.87 -1.55 9.40
C ARG A 154 -16.17 -2.65 10.19
N PRO A 155 -16.89 -3.40 11.04
CA PRO A 155 -16.35 -4.58 11.67
C PRO A 155 -15.89 -5.63 10.64
N TYR A 156 -14.90 -6.42 11.04
CA TYR A 156 -14.41 -7.56 10.26
C TYR A 156 -15.54 -8.54 9.93
N PRO A 157 -15.89 -8.77 8.64
CA PRO A 157 -16.99 -9.67 8.30
C PRO A 157 -16.70 -11.12 8.69
N GLU A 158 -17.60 -11.75 9.45
CA GLU A 158 -17.40 -13.13 9.94
C GLU A 158 -17.18 -14.14 8.81
N ARG A 159 -17.89 -14.00 7.69
CA ARG A 159 -17.69 -14.87 6.52
C ARG A 159 -16.33 -14.64 5.85
N LEU A 160 -15.79 -13.42 5.88
CA LEU A 160 -14.43 -13.16 5.39
C LEU A 160 -13.39 -13.85 6.27
N LYS A 161 -13.56 -13.82 7.61
CA LYS A 161 -12.68 -14.56 8.52
C LYS A 161 -12.61 -16.04 8.16
N GLN A 162 -13.78 -16.66 7.96
CA GLN A 162 -13.88 -18.05 7.52
C GLN A 162 -13.20 -18.26 6.17
N ALA A 163 -13.43 -17.38 5.19
CA ALA A 163 -12.81 -17.49 3.87
C ALA A 163 -11.27 -17.44 3.93
N ILE A 164 -10.71 -16.61 4.81
CA ILE A 164 -9.26 -16.49 5.01
C ILE A 164 -8.68 -17.78 5.58
N VAL A 165 -9.32 -18.34 6.60
CA VAL A 165 -8.93 -19.63 7.19
C VAL A 165 -9.04 -20.75 6.15
N GLU A 166 -10.17 -20.84 5.45
CA GLU A 166 -10.43 -21.85 4.41
C GLU A 166 -9.38 -21.81 3.29
N LYS A 167 -8.91 -20.62 2.91
CA LYS A 167 -7.94 -20.43 1.82
C LYS A 167 -6.49 -20.63 2.26
N ASN A 168 -6.10 -20.07 3.41
CA ASN A 168 -4.70 -20.05 3.84
C ASN A 168 -4.31 -21.29 4.67
N TYR A 169 -5.22 -21.87 5.46
CA TYR A 169 -4.86 -22.96 6.35
C TYR A 169 -4.37 -24.21 5.60
N PRO A 170 -5.01 -24.66 4.49
CA PRO A 170 -4.56 -25.86 3.79
C PRO A 170 -3.14 -25.75 3.25
N VAL A 171 -2.71 -24.57 2.78
CA VAL A 171 -1.37 -24.38 2.21
C VAL A 171 -0.27 -24.32 3.26
N LEU A 172 -0.59 -24.22 4.56
CA LEU A 172 0.42 -24.31 5.62
C LEU A 172 1.02 -25.72 5.68
N ALA A 173 0.18 -26.77 5.71
CA ALA A 173 0.65 -28.15 5.90
C ALA A 173 -0.24 -29.26 5.30
N SER A 174 -1.46 -28.97 4.86
CA SER A 174 -2.48 -30.01 4.58
C SER A 174 -2.58 -30.44 3.11
N THR A 175 -1.82 -29.81 2.21
CA THR A 175 -1.76 -30.16 0.79
C THR A 175 -0.39 -30.71 0.40
N TYR A 176 -0.34 -31.48 -0.69
CA TYR A 176 0.93 -31.92 -1.29
C TYR A 176 1.84 -30.75 -1.69
N SER A 177 1.25 -29.61 -2.04
CA SER A 177 1.95 -28.37 -2.37
C SER A 177 2.09 -27.42 -1.17
N SER A 178 1.86 -27.89 0.07
CA SER A 178 1.93 -27.04 1.25
C SER A 178 3.35 -26.50 1.49
N TYR A 179 3.44 -25.36 2.16
CA TYR A 179 4.72 -24.74 2.47
C TYR A 179 5.57 -25.66 3.34
N LEU A 180 5.00 -26.32 4.36
CA LEU A 180 5.74 -27.28 5.20
C LEU A 180 6.39 -28.39 4.36
N HIS A 181 5.62 -29.02 3.46
CA HIS A 181 6.18 -30.08 2.62
C HIS A 181 7.30 -29.57 1.70
N GLN A 182 7.12 -28.37 1.13
CA GLN A 182 8.14 -27.76 0.28
C GLN A 182 9.41 -27.41 1.07
N ILE A 183 9.28 -26.97 2.33
CA ILE A 183 10.40 -26.72 3.24
C ILE A 183 11.14 -28.03 3.53
N GLU A 184 10.45 -29.11 3.87
CA GLU A 184 11.06 -30.42 4.12
C GLU A 184 11.87 -30.93 2.92
N LEU A 185 11.34 -30.76 1.71
CA LEU A 185 12.05 -31.12 0.49
C LEU A 185 13.28 -30.25 0.23
N ALA A 186 13.19 -28.95 0.50
CA ALA A 186 14.31 -28.02 0.35
C ALA A 186 15.43 -28.33 1.37
N VAL A 187 15.08 -28.67 2.61
CA VAL A 187 16.04 -29.12 3.63
C VAL A 187 16.77 -30.38 3.19
N LYS A 188 16.08 -31.37 2.63
CA LYS A 188 16.74 -32.60 2.11
C LYS A 188 17.71 -32.35 0.96
N ARG A 189 17.64 -31.19 0.32
CA ARG A 189 18.48 -30.78 -0.82
C ARG A 189 19.54 -29.76 -0.43
N ASP A 190 19.60 -29.35 0.84
CA ASP A 190 20.43 -28.24 1.31
C ASP A 190 20.19 -26.92 0.52
N ASP A 191 18.95 -26.71 0.05
CA ASP A 191 18.56 -25.51 -0.71
C ASP A 191 18.05 -24.40 0.22
N PHE A 192 19.01 -23.63 0.76
CA PHE A 192 18.73 -22.53 1.69
C PHE A 192 17.85 -21.42 1.11
N VAL A 193 17.93 -21.17 -0.20
CA VAL A 193 17.12 -20.14 -0.87
C VAL A 193 15.66 -20.57 -0.90
N SER A 194 15.38 -21.82 -1.27
CA SER A 194 14.03 -22.37 -1.23
C SER A 194 13.47 -22.47 0.19
N ILE A 195 14.31 -22.79 1.18
CA ILE A 195 13.90 -22.78 2.60
C ILE A 195 13.43 -21.37 2.98
N GLN A 196 14.25 -20.34 2.75
CA GLN A 196 13.89 -18.96 3.09
C GLN A 196 12.58 -18.53 2.41
N HIS A 197 12.47 -18.74 1.10
CA HIS A 197 11.29 -18.32 0.34
C HIS A 197 10.01 -18.98 0.87
N ARG A 198 10.04 -20.29 1.15
CA ARG A 198 8.85 -21.02 1.62
C ARG A 198 8.51 -20.74 3.08
N VAL A 199 9.50 -20.47 3.93
CA VAL A 199 9.24 -20.01 5.29
C VAL A 199 8.56 -18.63 5.27
N THR A 200 9.03 -17.69 4.44
CA THR A 200 8.40 -16.38 4.28
C THR A 200 6.94 -16.49 3.81
N ALA A 201 6.68 -17.32 2.79
CA ALA A 201 5.31 -17.56 2.30
C ALA A 201 4.40 -18.21 3.36
N LEU A 202 4.94 -19.14 4.15
CA LEU A 202 4.23 -19.76 5.27
C LEU A 202 3.82 -18.71 6.29
N LEU A 203 4.75 -17.85 6.70
CA LEU A 203 4.48 -16.79 7.67
C LEU A 203 3.44 -15.80 7.16
N ALA A 204 3.48 -15.41 5.89
CA ALA A 204 2.46 -14.55 5.29
C ALA A 204 1.04 -15.14 5.44
N SER A 205 0.84 -16.39 5.01
CA SER A 205 -0.45 -17.09 5.17
C SER A 205 -0.83 -17.33 6.63
N TYR A 206 0.14 -17.58 7.50
CA TYR A 206 -0.09 -17.76 8.93
C TYR A 206 -0.59 -16.47 9.59
N PHE A 207 0.05 -15.33 9.32
CA PHE A 207 -0.38 -14.04 9.88
C PHE A 207 -1.72 -13.57 9.31
N ASP A 208 -2.00 -13.84 8.04
CA ASP A 208 -3.33 -13.55 7.45
C ASP A 208 -4.44 -14.30 8.20
N ILE A 209 -4.20 -15.56 8.61
CA ILE A 209 -5.11 -16.31 9.49
C ILE A 209 -5.19 -15.68 10.87
N LEU A 210 -4.05 -15.37 11.51
CA LEU A 210 -4.04 -14.83 12.87
C LEU A 210 -4.80 -13.51 12.98
N PHE A 211 -4.66 -12.62 12.00
CA PHE A 211 -5.37 -11.33 11.99
C PHE A 211 -6.87 -11.47 11.69
N ALA A 212 -7.30 -12.63 11.20
CA ALA A 212 -8.70 -12.93 10.96
C ALA A 212 -9.42 -13.55 12.18
N LEU A 213 -8.72 -13.95 13.24
CA LEU A 213 -9.32 -14.53 14.46
C LEU A 213 -9.85 -13.42 15.39
#